data_AF-A0A645E9F0-F1
#
_entry.id   AF-A0A645E9F0-F1
#
_cell.length_a   1.000
_cell.length_b   1.000
_cell.length_c   1.000
_cell.angle_alpha   90.00
_cell.angle_beta   90.00
_cell.angle_gamma   90.00
#
_symmetry.space_group_name_H-M   'P 1'
#
loop_
_entity.id
_entity.type
_entity.pdbx_description
1 polymer ?
#
loop_
_entity_poly.entity_id
_entity_poly.type
_entity_poly.pdbx_seq_one_letter_code
_entity_poly.pdbx_strand_id
1 'polypeptide(L)'
;MGKRDQAQTMEEVYTLFPRLKERRSQLAGTLSGGERQMLAVGRALMAKPKLLMLDEPSLGLAPLIVREIFRIIAELRRRGVSILLVEQNARAALQVADYAYVLETGQVAMEGPAAQLKDDPRVIEAYLGLGGKHQEMLAT
;
A
#
# COMPACT_ATOMS: atom_id res chain seq x y z
N MET A 1 19.42 17.48 -8.74
CA MET A 1 19.74 16.09 -9.15
C MET A 1 20.34 16.11 -10.55
N GLY A 2 21.49 15.45 -10.76
CA GLY A 2 22.11 15.35 -12.08
C GLY A 2 21.48 14.25 -12.95
N LYS A 3 21.66 14.31 -14.28
CA LYS A 3 21.11 13.31 -15.23
C LYS A 3 21.49 11.86 -14.91
N ARG A 4 22.70 11.63 -14.39
CA ARG A 4 23.17 10.30 -13.96
C ARG A 4 22.36 9.73 -12.78
N ASP A 5 21.99 10.60 -11.84
CA ASP A 5 21.23 10.21 -10.65
C ASP A 5 19.79 9.82 -11.01
N GLN A 6 19.20 10.52 -11.99
CA GLN A 6 17.87 10.18 -12.52
C GLN A 6 17.88 8.85 -13.27
N ALA A 7 18.88 8.58 -14.11
CA ALA A 7 18.99 7.32 -14.84
C ALA A 7 19.14 6.12 -13.89
N GLN A 8 19.96 6.27 -12.84
CA GLN A 8 20.11 5.24 -11.81
C GLN A 8 18.80 4.99 -11.07
N THR A 9 18.11 6.05 -10.64
CA THR A 9 16.82 5.92 -9.96
C THR A 9 15.76 5.26 -10.84
N MET A 10 15.75 5.58 -12.14
CA MET A 10 14.84 4.94 -13.10
C MET A 10 15.10 3.44 -13.20
N GLU A 11 16.37 3.02 -13.23
CA GLU A 11 16.70 1.59 -13.30
C GLU A 11 16.32 0.85 -12.01
N GLU A 12 16.49 1.49 -10.84
CA GLU A 12 16.00 0.95 -9.56
C GLU A 12 14.47 0.81 -9.56
N VAL A 13 13.74 1.79 -10.09
CA VAL A 13 12.28 1.71 -10.25
C VAL A 13 11.90 0.58 -11.21
N TYR A 14 12.60 0.42 -12.33
CA TYR A 14 12.35 -0.70 -13.25
C TYR A 14 12.68 -2.07 -12.66
N THR A 15 13.64 -2.15 -11.74
CA THR A 15 13.95 -3.37 -10.98
C THR A 15 12.78 -3.73 -10.05
N LEU A 16 12.19 -2.72 -9.39
CA LEU A 16 11.00 -2.91 -8.54
C LEU A 16 9.74 -3.25 -9.33
N PHE A 17 9.57 -2.64 -10.51
CA PHE A 17 8.41 -2.79 -11.37
C PHE A 17 8.80 -3.25 -12.79
N PRO A 18 9.17 -4.54 -12.99
CA PRO A 18 9.56 -5.05 -14.30
C PRO A 18 8.51 -4.82 -15.39
N ARG A 19 7.23 -4.91 -15.03
CA ARG A 19 6.09 -4.63 -15.93
C ARG A 19 6.08 -3.21 -16.49
N LEU A 20 6.61 -2.22 -15.76
CA LEU A 20 6.77 -0.86 -16.27
C LEU A 20 7.95 -0.76 -17.24
N LYS A 21 9.01 -1.55 -17.05
CA LYS A 21 10.17 -1.61 -17.97
C LYS A 21 9.78 -2.19 -19.33
N GLU A 22 9.00 -3.27 -19.30
CA GLU A 22 8.43 -3.92 -20.50
C GLU A 22 7.57 -2.95 -21.30
N ARG A 23 6.80 -2.10 -20.59
CA ARG A 23 5.82 -1.18 -21.17
C ARG A 23 6.26 0.29 -21.17
N ARG A 24 7.56 0.56 -21.11
CA ARG A 24 8.11 1.93 -20.96
C ARG A 24 7.71 2.89 -22.08
N SER A 25 7.42 2.37 -23.27
CA SER A 25 6.98 3.14 -24.44
C SER A 25 5.46 3.19 -24.60
N GLN A 26 4.71 2.46 -23.78
CA GLN A 26 3.25 2.41 -23.84
C GLN A 26 2.66 3.64 -23.17
N LEU A 27 1.61 4.21 -23.77
CA LEU A 27 0.90 5.35 -23.19
C LEU A 27 0.21 4.95 -21.88
N ALA A 28 0.37 5.77 -20.84
CA ALA A 28 -0.16 5.48 -19.50
C ALA A 28 -1.69 5.24 -19.48
N GLY A 29 -2.43 5.87 -20.39
CA GLY A 29 -3.89 5.70 -20.50
C GLY A 29 -4.34 4.30 -20.92
N THR A 30 -3.47 3.52 -21.59
CA THR A 30 -3.79 2.17 -22.08
C THR A 30 -3.31 1.06 -21.13
N LEU A 31 -2.69 1.42 -20.01
CA LEU A 31 -2.32 0.49 -18.96
C LEU A 31 -3.56 0.03 -18.18
N SER A 32 -3.53 -1.20 -17.66
CA SER A 32 -4.53 -1.69 -16.72
C SER A 32 -4.53 -0.86 -15.43
N GLY A 33 -5.61 -0.94 -14.64
CA GLY A 33 -5.71 -0.23 -13.36
C GLY A 33 -4.51 -0.49 -12.44
N GLY A 34 -4.10 -1.76 -12.33
CA GLY A 34 -2.94 -2.15 -11.53
C GLY A 34 -1.62 -1.59 -12.02
N GLU A 35 -1.41 -1.58 -13.33
CA GLU A 35 -0.19 -1.01 -13.93
C GLU A 35 -0.15 0.51 -13.79
N ARG A 36 -1.30 1.19 -13.87
CA ARG A 36 -1.37 2.63 -13.58
C ARG A 36 -1.04 2.92 -12.13
N GLN A 37 -1.45 2.07 -11.19
CA GLN A 37 -1.08 2.20 -9.79
C GLN A 37 0.42 2.01 -9.58
N MET A 38 1.01 0.96 -10.18
CA MET A 38 2.47 0.76 -10.18
C MET A 38 3.20 1.96 -10.77
N LEU A 39 2.71 2.52 -11.88
CA LEU A 39 3.28 3.72 -12.50
C LEU A 39 3.20 4.94 -11.57
N ALA A 40 2.09 5.11 -10.85
CA ALA A 40 1.94 6.20 -9.89
C ALA A 40 2.96 6.08 -8.74
N VAL A 41 3.13 4.88 -8.18
CA VAL A 41 4.14 4.61 -7.14
C VAL A 41 5.55 4.79 -7.70
N GLY A 42 5.85 4.23 -8.87
CA GLY A 42 7.15 4.37 -9.53
C GLY A 42 7.51 5.83 -9.78
N ARG A 43 6.55 6.65 -10.22
CA ARG A 43 6.72 8.11 -10.36
C ARG A 43 7.04 8.79 -9.03
N ALA A 44 6.39 8.40 -7.93
CA ALA A 44 6.69 8.95 -6.61
C ALA A 44 8.13 8.60 -6.16
N LEU A 45 8.60 7.38 -6.46
CA LEU A 45 9.95 6.94 -6.11
C LEU A 45 11.06 7.66 -6.87
N MET A 46 10.77 8.18 -8.07
CA MET A 46 11.73 8.99 -8.83
C MET A 46 12.22 10.23 -8.05
N ALA A 47 11.45 10.71 -7.08
CA ALA A 47 11.83 11.83 -6.21
C ALA A 47 12.76 11.42 -5.05
N LYS A 48 13.08 10.13 -4.89
CA LYS A 48 13.78 9.56 -3.73
C LYS A 48 13.19 10.03 -2.39
N PRO A 49 11.88 9.80 -2.16
CA PRO A 49 11.21 10.31 -0.98
C PRO A 49 11.76 9.66 0.30
N LYS A 50 11.85 10.44 1.38
CA LYS A 50 12.10 9.91 2.73
C LYS A 50 10.84 9.29 3.33
N LEU A 51 9.67 9.81 2.96
CA LEU A 51 8.34 9.36 3.37
C LEU A 51 7.47 9.16 2.13
N LEU A 52 6.88 7.98 1.99
CA LEU A 52 5.88 7.66 0.98
C LEU A 52 4.51 7.49 1.66
N MET A 53 3.54 8.30 1.27
CA MET A 53 2.15 8.18 1.71
C MET A 53 1.34 7.49 0.61
N LEU A 54 0.57 6.47 0.99
CA LEU A 54 -0.27 5.70 0.07
C LEU A 54 -1.69 5.67 0.60
N ASP A 55 -2.62 6.15 -0.21
CA ASP A 55 -4.04 6.21 0.10
C ASP A 55 -4.79 5.15 -0.72
N GLU A 56 -5.31 4.14 -0.02
CA GLU A 56 -6.03 2.99 -0.57
C GLU A 56 -5.42 2.38 -1.84
N PRO A 57 -4.10 2.05 -1.86
CA PRO A 57 -3.42 1.64 -3.08
C PRO A 57 -3.92 0.30 -3.65
N SER A 58 -4.65 -0.50 -2.88
CA SER A 58 -5.19 -1.79 -3.31
C SER A 58 -6.63 -1.75 -3.86
N LEU A 59 -7.34 -0.62 -3.73
CA LEU A 59 -8.77 -0.52 -4.04
C LEU A 59 -9.06 -0.81 -5.52
N GLY A 60 -10.04 -1.71 -5.77
CA GLY A 60 -10.51 -2.02 -7.12
C GLY A 60 -9.52 -2.82 -7.99
N LEU A 61 -8.42 -3.32 -7.40
CA LEU A 61 -7.41 -4.10 -8.11
C LEU A 61 -7.64 -5.61 -7.96
N ALA A 62 -7.21 -6.36 -8.97
CA ALA A 62 -7.24 -7.82 -8.92
C ALA A 62 -6.35 -8.34 -7.77
N PRO A 63 -6.71 -9.46 -7.10
CA PRO A 63 -5.97 -9.96 -5.94
C PRO A 63 -4.47 -10.18 -6.15
N LEU A 64 -4.07 -10.56 -7.38
CA LEU A 64 -2.67 -10.72 -7.74
C LEU A 64 -1.90 -9.39 -7.66
N ILE A 65 -2.50 -8.31 -8.15
CA ILE A 65 -1.91 -6.97 -8.15
C ILE A 65 -1.79 -6.44 -6.72
N VAL A 66 -2.82 -6.66 -5.89
CA VAL A 66 -2.78 -6.29 -4.47
C VAL A 66 -1.57 -6.92 -3.78
N ARG A 67 -1.36 -8.23 -3.95
CA ARG A 67 -0.17 -8.92 -3.39
C ARG A 67 1.14 -8.32 -3.89
N GLU A 68 1.21 -7.95 -5.16
CA GLU A 68 2.40 -7.34 -5.75
C GLU A 68 2.69 -5.96 -5.16
N ILE A 69 1.66 -5.11 -4.96
CA ILE A 69 1.79 -3.82 -4.29
C ILE A 69 2.33 -3.99 -2.86
N PHE A 70 1.74 -4.88 -2.06
CA PHE A 70 2.18 -5.13 -0.69
C PHE A 70 3.61 -5.69 -0.63
N ARG A 71 4.00 -6.55 -1.59
CA ARG A 71 5.40 -7.02 -1.72
C ARG A 71 6.36 -5.85 -1.91
N ILE A 72 6.00 -4.89 -2.76
CA ILE A 72 6.84 -3.72 -3.08
C ILE A 72 6.90 -2.76 -1.90
N ILE A 73 5.78 -2.52 -1.20
CA ILE A 73 5.75 -1.74 0.05
C ILE A 73 6.73 -2.34 1.07
N ALA A 74 6.69 -3.66 1.27
CA ALA A 74 7.61 -4.35 2.18
C ALA A 74 9.08 -4.22 1.73
N GLU A 75 9.34 -4.24 0.42
CA GLU A 75 10.68 -4.05 -0.13
C GLU A 75 11.21 -2.62 0.06
N LEU A 76 10.38 -1.61 -0.19
CA LEU A 76 10.70 -0.20 0.03
C LEU A 76 10.99 0.09 1.50
N ARG A 77 10.20 -0.48 2.41
CA ARG A 77 10.45 -0.45 3.84
C ARG A 77 11.83 -1.00 4.18
N ARG A 78 12.21 -2.18 3.65
CA ARG A 78 13.55 -2.77 3.86
C ARG A 78 14.68 -1.89 3.35
N ARG A 79 14.43 -1.06 2.34
CA ARG A 79 15.38 -0.09 1.79
C ARG A 79 15.46 1.21 2.61
N GLY A 80 14.70 1.34 3.71
CA GLY A 80 14.74 2.49 4.61
C GLY A 80 13.79 3.63 4.23
N VAL A 81 12.86 3.42 3.29
CA VAL A 81 11.82 4.40 2.99
C VAL A 81 10.75 4.30 4.08
N SER A 82 10.44 5.40 4.76
CA SER A 82 9.30 5.45 5.67
C SER A 82 8.01 5.42 4.89
N ILE A 83 7.02 4.64 5.33
CA ILE A 83 5.75 4.47 4.63
C ILE A 83 4.61 4.73 5.59
N LEU A 84 3.67 5.59 5.18
CA LEU A 84 2.37 5.75 5.82
C LEU A 84 1.31 5.21 4.85
N LEU A 85 0.65 4.13 5.26
CA LEU A 85 -0.30 3.39 4.44
C LEU A 85 -1.70 3.55 5.05
N VAL A 86 -2.63 4.09 4.26
CA VAL A 86 -4.05 4.12 4.56
C VAL A 86 -4.71 3.03 3.74
N GLU A 87 -5.38 2.09 4.39
CA GLU A 87 -5.95 0.90 3.75
C GLU A 87 -7.24 0.45 4.44
N GLN A 88 -8.24 0.07 3.65
CA GLN A 88 -9.47 -0.55 4.15
C GLN A 88 -9.24 -2.03 4.47
N ASN A 89 -8.30 -2.68 3.76
CA ASN A 89 -7.93 -4.07 4.04
C ASN A 89 -6.97 -4.12 5.24
N ALA A 90 -7.53 -4.01 6.45
CA ALA A 90 -6.77 -4.03 7.70
C ALA A 90 -5.85 -5.26 7.81
N ARG A 91 -6.29 -6.42 7.31
CA ARG A 91 -5.50 -7.65 7.34
C ARG A 91 -4.19 -7.51 6.59
N ALA A 92 -4.26 -7.04 5.34
CA ALA A 92 -3.09 -6.89 4.49
C ALA A 92 -2.18 -5.77 5.01
N ALA A 93 -2.76 -4.66 5.50
CA ALA A 93 -2.01 -3.56 6.09
C ALA A 93 -1.21 -4.01 7.33
N LEU A 94 -1.87 -4.69 8.28
CA LEU A 94 -1.23 -5.19 9.51
C LEU A 94 -0.13 -6.23 9.26
N GLN A 95 -0.18 -6.95 8.13
CA GLN A 95 0.88 -7.90 7.75
C GLN A 95 2.19 -7.23 7.35
N VAL A 96 2.14 -6.00 6.85
CA VAL A 96 3.34 -5.28 6.37
C VAL A 96 3.77 -4.13 7.29
N ALA A 97 2.85 -3.65 8.14
CA ALA A 97 3.08 -2.53 9.03
C ALA A 97 3.96 -2.89 10.23
N ASP A 98 4.68 -1.89 10.73
CA ASP A 98 5.39 -1.98 12.01
C ASP A 98 4.50 -1.55 13.18
N TYR A 99 3.69 -0.52 12.93
CA TYR A 99 2.77 0.10 13.87
C TYR A 99 1.49 0.46 13.12
N ALA A 100 0.35 0.42 13.78
CA ALA A 100 -0.92 0.76 13.17
C ALA A 100 -1.79 1.60 14.09
N TYR A 101 -2.64 2.40 13.45
CA TYR A 101 -3.70 3.20 14.06
C TYR A 101 -5.01 2.74 13.44
N VAL A 102 -6.01 2.49 14.28
CA VAL A 102 -7.37 2.13 13.87
C VAL A 102 -8.24 3.35 14.11
N LEU A 103 -8.84 3.85 13.04
CA LEU A 103 -9.71 5.02 13.07
C LEU A 103 -11.18 4.60 13.01
N GLU A 104 -11.97 5.11 13.94
CA GLU A 104 -13.43 4.96 13.97
C GLU A 104 -14.06 6.34 14.15
N THR A 105 -14.96 6.73 13.25
CA THR A 105 -15.71 8.00 13.33
C THR A 105 -14.80 9.22 13.56
N GLY A 106 -13.63 9.22 12.94
CA GLY A 106 -12.64 10.31 13.04
C GLY A 106 -11.79 10.32 14.31
N GLN A 107 -11.87 9.29 15.16
CA GLN A 107 -11.05 9.15 16.37
C GLN A 107 -10.18 7.90 16.30
N VAL A 108 -9.01 7.95 16.95
CA VAL A 108 -8.16 6.76 17.11
C VAL A 108 -8.79 5.86 18.17
N ALA A 109 -9.41 4.78 17.74
CA ALA A 109 -10.02 3.80 18.63
C ALA A 109 -8.96 2.88 19.27
N MET A 110 -7.93 2.52 18.49
CA MET A 110 -6.81 1.68 18.93
C MET A 110 -5.54 2.04 18.18
N GLU A 111 -4.41 1.85 18.84
CA GLU A 111 -3.08 2.01 18.24
C GLU A 111 -2.09 1.04 18.90
N GLY A 112 -1.03 0.69 18.18
CA GLY A 112 -0.01 -0.19 18.73
C GLY A 112 0.86 -0.85 17.68
N PRO A 113 1.83 -1.67 18.12
CA PRO A 113 2.59 -2.53 17.23
C PRO A 113 1.65 -3.40 16.39
N ALA A 114 1.84 -3.44 15.08
CA ALA A 114 0.95 -4.17 14.18
C ALA A 114 0.88 -5.66 14.53
N ALA A 115 1.96 -6.22 15.06
CA ALA A 115 2.03 -7.60 15.54
C ALA A 115 1.14 -7.87 16.78
N GLN A 116 0.80 -6.87 17.59
CA GLN A 116 -0.14 -7.02 18.69
C GLN A 116 -1.57 -6.82 18.19
N LEU A 117 -1.79 -5.80 17.35
CA LEU A 117 -3.11 -5.49 16.81
C LEU A 117 -3.67 -6.59 15.90
N LYS A 118 -2.83 -7.28 15.12
CA LYS A 118 -3.28 -8.38 14.24
C LYS A 118 -3.92 -9.55 15.01
N ASP A 119 -3.53 -9.74 16.28
CA ASP A 119 -3.97 -10.83 17.15
C ASP A 119 -5.01 -10.33 18.18
N ASP A 120 -5.31 -9.02 18.19
CA ASP A 120 -6.30 -8.44 19.11
C ASP A 120 -7.72 -8.87 18.69
N PRO A 121 -8.49 -9.53 19.57
CA PRO A 121 -9.85 -9.98 19.25
C PRO A 121 -10.78 -8.87 18.75
N ARG A 122 -10.60 -7.62 19.22
CA ARG A 122 -11.42 -6.46 18.81
C ARG A 122 -11.13 -6.07 17.36
N VAL A 123 -9.85 -6.07 16.97
CA VAL A 123 -9.42 -5.82 15.58
C VAL A 123 -9.92 -6.95 14.68
N ILE A 124 -9.83 -8.19 15.16
CA ILE A 124 -10.29 -9.35 14.42
C ILE A 124 -11.79 -9.27 14.18
N GLU A 125 -12.60 -9.00 15.21
CA GLU A 125 -14.05 -8.91 15.10
C GLU A 125 -14.50 -7.74 14.22
N ALA A 126 -13.89 -6.56 14.39
CA ALA A 126 -14.29 -5.37 13.65
C ALA A 126 -13.81 -5.38 12.18
N TYR A 127 -12.66 -5.99 11.88
CA TYR A 127 -12.00 -5.81 10.57
C TYR A 127 -11.44 -7.09 9.90
N LEU A 128 -11.21 -8.21 10.61
CA LEU A 128 -10.54 -9.42 10.05
C LEU A 128 -11.42 -10.69 9.99
N GLY A 129 -12.59 -10.69 10.64
CA GLY A 129 -13.44 -11.86 10.88
C GLY A 129 -14.84 -11.76 10.27
N LEU A 130 -15.08 -12.63 9.29
CA LEU A 130 -16.33 -13.24 8.80
C LEU A 130 -17.64 -12.46 9.04
N GLY A 131 -18.18 -11.94 7.92
CA GLY A 131 -19.40 -11.12 7.83
C GLY A 131 -20.52 -11.44 8.81
N GLY A 132 -21.10 -10.39 9.39
CA GLY A 132 -22.40 -10.51 10.04
C GLY A 132 -22.91 -9.33 10.87
N LYS A 133 -22.07 -8.44 11.42
CA LYS A 133 -22.59 -7.50 12.45
C LYS A 133 -22.34 -6.00 12.27
N HIS A 134 -21.51 -5.56 11.31
CA HIS A 134 -21.32 -4.12 11.08
C HIS A 134 -22.39 -3.49 10.17
N GLN A 135 -23.24 -4.28 9.51
CA GLN A 135 -24.38 -3.77 8.71
C GLN A 135 -25.64 -3.48 9.54
N GLU A 136 -25.77 -3.99 10.77
CA GLU A 136 -26.97 -3.78 11.60
C GLU A 136 -26.92 -2.48 12.41
N MET A 137 -25.73 -1.91 12.68
CA MET A 137 -25.59 -0.71 13.51
C MET A 137 -25.77 0.62 12.76
N LEU A 138 -25.90 0.57 11.44
CA LEU A 138 -26.22 1.74 10.58
C LEU A 138 -27.70 1.74 10.11
N ALA A 139 -28.50 0.78 10.58
CA ALA A 139 -29.90 0.62 10.19
C ALA A 139 -30.90 0.92 11.32
N THR A 140 -30.49 1.61 12.39
CA THR A 140 -31.42 2.07 13.45
C THR A 140 -31.35 3.58 13.62
#